data_AF-A0A3M6QLT5-F1
#
_entry.id   AF-A0A3M6QLT5-F1
#
_cell.length_a   1.000
_cell.length_b   1.000
_cell.length_c   1.000
_cell.angle_alpha   90.00
_cell.angle_beta   90.00
_cell.angle_gamma   90.00
#
_symmetry.space_group_name_H-M   'P 1'
#
loop_
_entity.id
_entity.type
_entity.pdbx_description
1 polymer ?
#
loop_
_entity_poly.entity_id
_entity_poly.type
_entity_poly.pdbx_seq_one_letter_code
_entity_poly.pdbx_strand_id
1 'polypeptide(L)'
;MPEFCFRTSVRPNVWAIVKREYEALSHVEQYIADLNWTLNDFHTLIAKRIEGYLVRTNQWDDYTATSRTDKKSLISCVFADPMPWGREKFRSPVIILYTLARHRPRWLIELWKVAANSAVKSRRKLISYDDIKDELEKFGKRRIEDAVAEFRSQCPEIEELLVAFVGQPERFTTDQLIKAIQNRVLQMVHPRIVGVPGTPSARETAHFLYQIGFLTARKDLGNDEYEHLSYAENPALLNARTNIDQGHSWEIHPVFRQALKLKNF
;
A
#
# COMPACT_ATOMS: atom_id res chain seq x y z
N MET A 1 -14.44 42.76 7.14
CA MET A 1 -14.44 41.94 5.90
C MET A 1 -14.63 40.49 6.30
N PRO A 2 -15.48 39.70 5.64
CA PRO A 2 -15.54 38.27 5.92
C PRO A 2 -14.24 37.62 5.44
N GLU A 3 -13.54 36.93 6.34
CA GLU A 3 -12.37 36.12 6.01
C GLU A 3 -12.82 34.80 5.41
N PHE A 4 -12.39 34.50 4.19
CA PHE A 4 -12.65 33.20 3.56
C PHE A 4 -11.61 32.19 4.07
N CYS A 5 -12.09 31.16 4.77
CA CYS A 5 -11.26 30.03 5.20
C CYS A 5 -11.54 28.82 4.30
N PHE A 6 -10.50 28.32 3.63
CA PHE A 6 -10.58 27.13 2.79
C PHE A 6 -9.86 25.97 3.48
N ARG A 7 -10.55 24.83 3.63
CA ARG A 7 -9.95 23.56 4.03
C ARG A 7 -10.05 22.58 2.88
N THR A 8 -8.92 22.12 2.38
CA THR A 8 -8.82 21.11 1.33
C THR A 8 -7.94 19.96 1.78
N SER A 9 -8.09 18.80 1.15
CA SER A 9 -7.23 17.64 1.35
C SER A 9 -6.63 17.23 0.03
N VAL A 10 -5.31 17.12 -0.04
CA VAL A 10 -4.57 16.72 -1.23
C VAL A 10 -3.82 15.44 -0.90
N ARG A 11 -3.69 14.53 -1.88
CA ARG A 11 -2.92 13.31 -1.69
C ARG A 11 -1.42 13.64 -1.58
N PRO A 12 -0.65 12.94 -0.75
CA PRO A 12 0.78 13.20 -0.60
C PRO A 12 1.57 13.16 -1.91
N ASN A 13 1.25 12.23 -2.82
CA ASN A 13 1.90 12.15 -4.12
C ASN A 13 1.56 13.35 -5.02
N VAL A 14 0.32 13.83 -5.01
CA VAL A 14 -0.08 15.05 -5.74
C VAL A 14 0.63 16.26 -5.13
N TRP A 15 0.65 16.38 -3.80
CA TRP A 15 1.37 17.46 -3.12
C TRP A 15 2.86 17.48 -3.49
N ALA A 16 3.51 16.31 -3.53
CA ALA A 16 4.91 16.17 -3.91
C ALA A 16 5.20 16.63 -5.36
N ILE A 17 4.24 16.50 -6.28
CA ILE A 17 4.34 17.01 -7.65
C ILE A 17 4.18 18.53 -7.64
N VAL A 18 3.06 19.02 -7.11
CA VAL A 18 2.70 20.45 -7.22
C VAL A 18 3.71 21.33 -6.47
N LYS A 19 4.22 20.89 -5.30
CA LYS A 19 5.29 21.61 -4.57
C LYS A 19 6.58 21.76 -5.39
N ARG A 20 6.89 20.82 -6.26
CA ARG A 20 8.09 20.87 -7.12
C ARG A 20 7.91 21.77 -8.34
N GLU A 21 6.69 21.86 -8.86
CA GLU A 21 6.39 22.63 -10.06
C GLU A 21 6.08 24.11 -9.76
N TYR A 22 5.58 24.41 -8.54
CA TYR A 22 5.11 25.75 -8.19
C TYR A 22 5.75 26.26 -6.89
N GLU A 23 6.80 27.07 -7.02
CA GLU A 23 7.53 27.68 -5.91
C GLU A 23 6.63 28.45 -4.93
N ALA A 24 5.59 29.12 -5.44
CA ALA A 24 4.65 29.91 -4.65
C ALA A 24 3.93 29.11 -3.56
N LEU A 25 3.88 27.77 -3.69
CA LEU A 25 3.27 26.91 -2.68
C LEU A 25 4.14 26.72 -1.44
N SER A 26 5.41 27.14 -1.46
CA SER A 26 6.24 27.21 -0.26
C SER A 26 5.60 28.08 0.84
N HIS A 27 4.86 29.13 0.46
CA HIS A 27 4.18 30.01 1.41
C HIS A 27 3.00 29.36 2.13
N VAL A 28 2.41 28.31 1.56
CA VAL A 28 1.28 27.59 2.18
C VAL A 28 1.72 26.39 3.00
N GLU A 29 3.00 26.02 2.99
CA GLU A 29 3.53 24.88 3.73
C GLU A 29 3.25 24.96 5.23
N GLN A 30 3.34 26.16 5.80
CA GLN A 30 3.04 26.40 7.22
C GLN A 30 1.58 26.06 7.60
N TYR A 31 0.67 25.96 6.63
CA TYR A 31 -0.74 25.63 6.85
C TYR A 31 -1.05 24.16 6.56
N ILE A 32 -0.06 23.36 6.19
CA ILE A 32 -0.25 21.94 5.86
C ILE A 32 -0.19 21.12 7.14
N ALA A 33 -1.19 20.24 7.28
CA ALA A 33 -1.20 19.21 8.29
C ALA A 33 -1.08 17.85 7.61
N ASP A 34 0.04 17.16 7.86
CA ASP A 34 0.27 15.82 7.35
C ASP A 34 -0.63 14.81 8.08
N LEU A 35 -1.51 14.16 7.32
CA LEU A 35 -2.36 13.10 7.82
C LEU A 35 -1.76 11.75 7.46
N ASN A 36 -1.05 11.15 8.41
CA ASN A 36 -0.53 9.79 8.30
C ASN A 36 -1.21 8.86 9.32
N TRP A 37 -1.17 7.57 9.05
CA TRP A 37 -1.61 6.55 9.99
C TRP A 37 -0.42 5.67 10.33
N THR A 38 0.01 5.73 11.58
CA THR A 38 1.12 4.92 12.07
C THR A 38 0.65 3.49 12.37
N LEU A 39 1.61 2.58 12.55
CA LEU A 39 1.33 1.23 13.02
C LEU A 39 0.60 1.23 14.39
N ASN A 40 0.93 2.17 15.29
CA ASN A 40 0.24 2.30 16.58
C ASN A 40 -1.20 2.81 16.42
N ASP A 41 -1.46 3.68 15.44
CA ASP A 41 -2.83 4.10 15.12
C ASP A 41 -3.65 2.93 14.61
N PHE A 42 -3.04 2.03 13.83
CA PHE A 42 -3.68 0.79 13.39
C PHE A 42 -3.99 -0.17 14.54
N HIS A 43 -3.07 -0.34 15.51
CA HIS A 43 -3.37 -1.09 16.74
C HIS A 43 -4.57 -0.47 17.48
N THR A 44 -4.58 0.85 17.61
CA THR A 44 -5.66 1.60 18.27
C THR A 44 -6.99 1.45 17.53
N LEU A 45 -6.97 1.56 16.20
CA LEU A 45 -8.14 1.45 15.34
C LEU A 45 -8.79 0.07 15.47
N ILE A 46 -8.00 -1.00 15.45
CA ILE A 46 -8.52 -2.37 15.59
C ILE A 46 -9.06 -2.58 17.01
N ALA A 47 -8.27 -2.25 18.03
CA ALA A 47 -8.66 -2.42 19.43
C ALA A 47 -9.98 -1.69 19.74
N LYS A 48 -10.11 -0.40 19.36
CA LYS A 48 -11.34 0.38 19.57
C LYS A 48 -12.54 -0.17 18.82
N ARG A 49 -12.35 -0.83 17.67
CA ARG A 49 -13.44 -1.48 16.95
C ARG A 49 -13.95 -2.74 17.65
N ILE A 50 -13.04 -3.52 18.23
CA ILE A 50 -13.36 -4.69 19.04
C ILE A 50 -14.05 -4.26 20.33
N GLU A 51 -13.44 -3.33 21.08
CA GLU A 51 -14.03 -2.71 22.27
C GLU A 51 -15.42 -2.15 21.97
N GLY A 52 -15.56 -1.34 20.93
CA GLY A 52 -16.85 -0.77 20.56
C GLY A 52 -17.90 -1.83 20.20
N TYR A 53 -17.52 -2.99 19.67
CA TYR A 53 -18.43 -4.12 19.48
C TYR A 53 -18.86 -4.70 20.83
N LEU A 54 -17.90 -5.04 21.70
CA LEU A 54 -18.16 -5.61 23.04
C LEU A 54 -19.06 -4.71 23.88
N VAL A 55 -18.85 -3.39 23.84
CA VAL A 55 -19.69 -2.41 24.53
C VAL A 55 -21.12 -2.44 23.97
N ARG A 56 -21.29 -2.46 22.64
CA ARG A 56 -22.63 -2.50 22.02
C ARG A 56 -23.38 -3.81 22.25
N THR A 57 -22.67 -4.90 22.50
CA THR A 57 -23.25 -6.23 22.73
C THR A 57 -23.36 -6.59 24.21
N ASN A 58 -23.05 -5.66 25.13
CA ASN A 58 -22.99 -5.89 26.57
C ASN A 58 -22.02 -7.02 26.99
N GLN A 59 -20.97 -7.25 26.20
CA GLN A 59 -19.93 -8.26 26.45
C GLN A 59 -18.64 -7.64 27.01
N TRP A 60 -18.63 -6.32 27.21
CA TRP A 60 -17.45 -5.62 27.72
C TRP A 60 -17.11 -6.01 29.17
N ASP A 61 -18.12 -6.21 30.01
CA ASP A 61 -17.88 -6.58 31.40
C ASP A 61 -17.41 -8.03 31.57
N ASP A 62 -17.79 -8.91 30.64
CA ASP A 62 -17.32 -10.30 30.55
C ASP A 62 -15.88 -10.40 30.03
N TYR A 63 -15.30 -9.32 29.51
CA TYR A 63 -13.93 -9.31 29.02
C TYR A 63 -12.93 -9.27 30.19
N THR A 64 -12.32 -10.43 30.46
CA THR A 64 -11.42 -10.69 31.60
C THR A 64 -9.94 -10.59 31.24
N ALA A 65 -9.54 -9.67 30.36
CA ALA A 65 -8.12 -9.46 30.13
C ALA A 65 -7.45 -8.82 31.35
N THR A 66 -6.20 -9.25 31.61
CA THR A 66 -5.36 -8.77 32.73
C THR A 66 -5.22 -7.25 32.76
N SER A 67 -5.36 -6.60 31.59
CA SER A 67 -5.53 -5.16 31.46
C SER A 67 -6.57 -4.85 30.38
N ARG A 68 -7.68 -4.20 30.75
CA ARG A 68 -8.71 -3.73 29.81
C ARG A 68 -8.21 -2.64 28.85
N THR A 69 -7.05 -2.03 29.13
CA THR A 69 -6.40 -1.04 28.25
C THR A 69 -5.37 -1.67 27.31
N ASP A 70 -5.09 -2.97 27.43
CA ASP A 70 -4.16 -3.64 26.54
C ASP A 70 -4.79 -3.93 25.17
N LYS A 71 -4.37 -3.15 24.18
CA LYS A 71 -4.76 -3.30 22.76
C LYS A 71 -4.46 -4.72 22.25
N LYS A 72 -3.35 -5.32 22.69
CA LYS A 72 -2.91 -6.63 22.18
C LYS A 72 -3.87 -7.74 22.61
N SER A 73 -4.28 -7.74 23.88
CA SER A 73 -5.28 -8.67 24.40
C SER A 73 -6.63 -8.57 23.67
N LEU A 74 -7.05 -7.36 23.28
CA LEU A 74 -8.29 -7.19 22.49
C LEU A 74 -8.13 -7.80 21.09
N ILE A 75 -6.99 -7.54 20.44
CA ILE A 75 -6.71 -8.03 19.09
C ILE A 75 -6.63 -9.56 19.06
N SER A 76 -6.06 -10.19 20.08
CA SER A 76 -5.93 -11.66 20.16
C SER A 76 -7.27 -12.39 20.36
N CYS A 77 -8.34 -11.68 20.71
CA CYS A 77 -9.69 -12.24 20.73
C CYS A 77 -10.27 -12.49 19.34
N VAL A 78 -9.71 -11.85 18.30
CA VAL A 78 -10.22 -11.91 16.93
C VAL A 78 -9.21 -12.55 15.98
N PHE A 79 -7.92 -12.30 16.17
CA PHE A 79 -6.86 -12.76 15.28
C PHE A 79 -5.94 -13.76 15.97
N ALA A 80 -5.49 -14.76 15.21
CA ALA A 80 -4.34 -15.56 15.62
C ALA A 80 -3.10 -14.66 15.72
N ASP A 81 -2.35 -14.77 16.81
CA ASP A 81 -1.11 -14.02 17.04
C ASP A 81 -0.04 -14.97 17.63
N PRO A 82 1.13 -15.14 16.99
CA PRO A 82 1.55 -14.50 15.74
C PRO A 82 1.09 -15.24 14.48
N MET A 83 1.22 -14.59 13.32
CA MET A 83 0.89 -15.13 12.00
C MET A 83 2.14 -15.33 11.13
N PRO A 84 2.18 -16.34 10.26
CA PRO A 84 3.28 -16.52 9.31
C PRO A 84 3.38 -15.34 8.34
N TRP A 85 4.60 -14.87 8.09
CA TRP A 85 4.88 -13.72 7.21
C TRP A 85 6.26 -13.82 6.55
N GLY A 86 6.29 -14.43 5.36
CA GLY A 86 7.53 -14.75 4.64
C GLY A 86 8.14 -16.08 5.07
N ARG A 87 9.41 -16.31 4.75
CA ARG A 87 10.12 -17.56 5.06
C ARG A 87 10.42 -17.65 6.56
N GLU A 88 9.76 -18.59 7.24
CA GLU A 88 9.99 -18.98 8.64
C GLU A 88 9.88 -17.84 9.67
N LYS A 89 9.11 -16.80 9.34
CA LYS A 89 8.91 -15.64 10.20
C LYS A 89 7.48 -15.51 10.65
N PHE A 90 7.35 -14.97 11.86
CA PHE A 90 6.08 -14.71 12.51
C PHE A 90 5.98 -13.23 12.86
N ARG A 91 4.84 -12.62 12.54
CA ARG A 91 4.57 -11.20 12.81
C ARG A 91 3.20 -11.05 13.46
N SER A 92 3.01 -9.95 14.19
CA SER A 92 1.70 -9.57 14.69
C SER A 92 0.70 -9.41 13.52
N PRO A 93 -0.56 -9.84 13.68
CA PRO A 93 -1.59 -9.66 12.66
C PRO A 93 -1.74 -8.19 12.23
N VAL A 94 -1.50 -7.24 13.13
CA VAL A 94 -1.59 -5.81 12.82
C VAL A 94 -0.52 -5.38 11.82
N ILE A 95 0.70 -5.89 11.94
CA ILE A 95 1.80 -5.57 10.99
C ILE A 95 1.45 -6.10 9.60
N ILE A 96 0.91 -7.31 9.52
CA ILE A 96 0.49 -7.95 8.27
C ILE A 96 -0.63 -7.13 7.61
N LEU A 97 -1.70 -6.84 8.36
CA LEU A 97 -2.83 -6.06 7.85
C LEU A 97 -2.43 -4.63 7.49
N TYR A 98 -1.57 -3.98 8.29
CA TYR A 98 -1.03 -2.65 8.01
C TYR A 98 -0.30 -2.62 6.67
N THR A 99 0.55 -3.61 6.42
CA THR A 99 1.32 -3.75 5.18
C THR A 99 0.40 -4.04 3.98
N LEU A 100 -0.49 -5.03 4.09
CA LEU A 100 -1.41 -5.42 3.01
C LEU A 100 -2.41 -4.30 2.67
N ALA A 101 -2.83 -3.53 3.68
CA ALA A 101 -3.72 -2.38 3.50
C ALA A 101 -3.00 -1.13 2.98
N ARG A 102 -1.68 -1.18 2.72
CA ARG A 102 -0.89 -0.03 2.27
C ARG A 102 -1.06 1.20 3.17
N HIS A 103 -1.10 0.96 4.48
CA HIS A 103 -1.30 1.98 5.52
C HIS A 103 -2.62 2.76 5.38
N ARG A 104 -3.63 2.23 4.66
CA ARG A 104 -4.96 2.85 4.49
C ARG A 104 -5.99 2.18 5.41
N PRO A 105 -6.53 2.88 6.42
CA PRO A 105 -7.50 2.32 7.37
C PRO A 105 -8.71 1.66 6.69
N ARG A 106 -9.23 2.29 5.63
CA ARG A 106 -10.37 1.76 4.87
C ARG A 106 -10.08 0.38 4.29
N TRP A 107 -8.90 0.20 3.71
CA TRP A 107 -8.46 -1.06 3.10
C TRP A 107 -8.25 -2.13 4.17
N LEU A 108 -7.74 -1.77 5.35
CA LEU A 108 -7.60 -2.71 6.45
C LEU A 108 -8.97 -3.25 6.89
N ILE A 109 -9.95 -2.37 7.10
CA ILE A 109 -11.29 -2.79 7.55
C ILE A 109 -11.97 -3.67 6.50
N GLU A 110 -11.77 -3.37 5.23
CA GLU A 110 -12.30 -4.19 4.15
C GLU A 110 -11.64 -5.58 4.12
N LEU A 111 -10.30 -5.65 4.21
CA LEU A 111 -9.56 -6.91 4.26
C LEU A 111 -9.94 -7.75 5.48
N TRP A 112 -10.04 -7.11 6.65
CA TRP A 112 -10.50 -7.75 7.87
C TRP A 112 -11.89 -8.35 7.67
N LYS A 113 -12.87 -7.59 7.14
CA LYS A 113 -14.24 -8.11 6.94
C LYS A 113 -14.28 -9.34 6.04
N VAL A 114 -13.54 -9.34 4.93
CA VAL A 114 -13.53 -10.50 4.03
C VAL A 114 -12.81 -11.69 4.64
N ALA A 115 -11.69 -11.48 5.35
CA ALA A 115 -10.98 -12.52 6.07
C ALA A 115 -11.83 -13.13 7.21
N ALA A 116 -12.61 -12.31 7.93
CA ALA A 116 -13.54 -12.78 8.94
C ALA A 116 -14.61 -13.71 8.36
N ASN A 117 -15.16 -13.35 7.19
CA ASN A 117 -16.11 -14.22 6.47
C ASN A 117 -15.45 -15.53 6.03
N SER A 118 -14.18 -15.49 5.61
CA SER A 118 -13.41 -16.69 5.28
C SER A 118 -13.22 -17.61 6.50
N ALA A 119 -12.89 -17.03 7.67
CA ALA A 119 -12.74 -17.76 8.93
C ALA A 119 -14.04 -18.46 9.36
N VAL A 120 -15.18 -17.79 9.23
CA VAL A 120 -16.50 -18.36 9.52
C VAL A 120 -16.81 -19.54 8.60
N LYS A 121 -16.55 -19.40 7.29
CA LYS A 121 -16.74 -20.51 6.32
C LYS A 121 -15.85 -21.70 6.64
N SER A 122 -14.62 -21.44 7.08
CA SER A 122 -13.64 -22.44 7.50
C SER A 122 -13.86 -22.95 8.93
N ARG A 123 -14.94 -22.51 9.61
CA ARG A 123 -15.29 -22.85 11.01
C ARG A 123 -14.15 -22.60 12.01
N ARG A 124 -13.32 -21.59 11.76
CA ARG A 124 -12.21 -21.19 12.63
C ARG A 124 -12.72 -20.27 13.75
N LYS A 125 -12.12 -20.39 14.94
CA LYS A 125 -12.43 -19.52 16.09
C LYS A 125 -11.80 -18.13 15.98
N LEU A 126 -10.60 -18.06 15.41
CA LEU A 126 -9.83 -16.84 15.20
C LEU A 126 -9.50 -16.71 13.71
N ILE A 127 -9.39 -15.48 13.23
CA ILE A 127 -8.92 -15.18 11.89
C ILE A 127 -7.42 -15.52 11.83
N SER A 128 -7.04 -16.46 10.98
CA SER A 128 -5.65 -16.84 10.74
C SER A 128 -5.08 -16.14 9.50
N TYR A 129 -3.80 -16.36 9.22
CA TYR A 129 -3.20 -15.89 7.97
C TYR A 129 -3.82 -16.55 6.74
N ASP A 130 -4.23 -17.82 6.83
CA ASP A 130 -4.86 -18.53 5.71
C ASP A 130 -6.16 -17.83 5.28
N ASP A 131 -6.96 -17.38 6.25
CA ASP A 131 -8.20 -16.63 5.97
C ASP A 131 -7.93 -15.32 5.22
N ILE A 132 -6.81 -14.65 5.52
CA ILE A 132 -6.37 -13.45 4.81
C ILE A 132 -5.88 -13.83 3.41
N LYS A 133 -5.02 -14.85 3.33
CA LYS A 133 -4.39 -15.32 2.09
C LYS A 133 -5.42 -15.73 1.05
N ASP A 134 -6.45 -16.45 1.45
CA ASP A 134 -7.54 -16.92 0.58
C ASP A 134 -8.29 -15.76 -0.09
N GLU A 135 -8.32 -14.59 0.54
CA GLU A 135 -9.00 -13.40 0.03
C GLU A 135 -8.07 -12.43 -0.73
N LEU A 136 -6.75 -12.63 -0.69
CA LEU A 136 -5.78 -11.69 -1.27
C LEU A 136 -5.89 -11.55 -2.79
N GLU A 137 -6.25 -12.60 -3.53
CA GLU A 137 -6.41 -12.50 -4.98
C GLU A 137 -7.59 -11.55 -5.32
N LYS A 138 -8.74 -11.78 -4.71
CA LYS A 138 -9.95 -10.96 -4.92
C LYS A 138 -9.78 -9.55 -4.38
N PHE A 139 -9.12 -9.41 -3.22
CA PHE A 139 -8.79 -8.11 -2.66
C PHE A 139 -7.86 -7.33 -3.59
N GLY A 140 -6.78 -7.96 -4.06
CA GLY A 140 -5.82 -7.36 -4.98
C GLY A 140 -6.45 -6.92 -6.31
N LYS A 141 -7.33 -7.73 -6.91
CA LYS A 141 -8.06 -7.36 -8.15
C LYS A 141 -8.87 -6.07 -7.98
N ARG A 142 -9.61 -5.94 -6.87
CA ARG A 142 -10.34 -4.70 -6.54
C ARG A 142 -9.41 -3.51 -6.34
N ARG A 143 -8.20 -3.73 -5.81
CA ARG A 143 -7.19 -2.66 -5.69
C ARG A 143 -6.59 -2.25 -7.03
N ILE A 144 -6.47 -3.18 -7.98
CA ILE A 144 -6.09 -2.86 -9.37
C ILE A 144 -7.19 -2.01 -10.00
N GLU A 145 -8.46 -2.41 -9.89
CA GLU A 145 -9.61 -1.64 -10.40
C GLU A 145 -9.67 -0.23 -9.80
N ASP A 146 -9.50 -0.12 -8.47
CA ASP A 146 -9.42 1.17 -7.78
C ASP A 146 -8.30 2.05 -8.36
N ALA A 147 -7.11 1.48 -8.60
CA ALA A 147 -5.98 2.19 -9.19
C ALA A 147 -6.24 2.61 -10.65
N VAL A 148 -6.84 1.73 -11.45
CA VAL A 148 -7.23 2.04 -12.84
C VAL A 148 -8.20 3.22 -12.85
N ALA A 149 -9.27 3.18 -12.05
CA ALA A 149 -10.23 4.26 -11.96
C ALA A 149 -9.58 5.58 -11.48
N GLU A 150 -8.65 5.49 -10.54
CA GLU A 150 -7.94 6.63 -9.95
C GLU A 150 -6.99 7.33 -10.93
N PHE A 151 -6.31 6.57 -11.80
CA PHE A 151 -5.23 7.09 -12.65
C PHE A 151 -5.54 7.08 -14.15
N ARG A 152 -6.73 6.64 -14.58
CA ARG A 152 -7.14 6.63 -15.99
C ARG A 152 -7.01 7.98 -16.70
N SER A 153 -7.26 9.08 -16.00
CA SER A 153 -7.10 10.43 -16.56
C SER A 153 -5.64 10.83 -16.77
N GLN A 154 -4.71 10.23 -16.02
CA GLN A 154 -3.26 10.47 -16.15
C GLN A 154 -2.62 9.51 -17.16
N CYS A 155 -3.14 8.28 -17.25
CA CYS A 155 -2.74 7.28 -18.23
C CYS A 155 -3.94 6.41 -18.63
N PRO A 156 -4.51 6.61 -19.83
CA PRO A 156 -5.63 5.80 -20.29
C PRO A 156 -5.33 4.29 -20.32
N GLU A 157 -4.09 3.94 -20.62
CA GLU A 157 -3.59 2.57 -20.75
C GLU A 157 -3.08 1.97 -19.41
N ILE A 158 -3.48 2.55 -18.26
CA ILE A 158 -3.02 2.14 -16.93
C ILE A 158 -3.31 0.67 -16.63
N GLU A 159 -4.44 0.13 -17.07
CA GLU A 159 -4.80 -1.26 -16.80
C GLU A 159 -3.80 -2.21 -17.47
N GLU A 160 -3.46 -1.93 -18.73
CA GLU A 160 -2.46 -2.66 -19.49
C GLU A 160 -1.07 -2.54 -18.86
N LEU A 161 -0.71 -1.36 -18.32
CA LEU A 161 0.54 -1.18 -17.58
C LEU A 161 0.64 -2.10 -16.36
N LEU A 162 -0.43 -2.22 -15.58
CA LEU A 162 -0.44 -3.06 -14.38
C LEU A 162 -0.46 -4.56 -14.74
N VAL A 163 -1.28 -4.94 -15.72
CA VAL A 163 -1.42 -6.34 -16.18
C VAL A 163 -0.15 -6.86 -16.86
N ALA A 164 0.68 -5.99 -17.44
CA ALA A 164 1.97 -6.39 -18.02
C ALA A 164 2.93 -7.07 -17.01
N PHE A 165 2.71 -6.87 -15.71
CA PHE A 165 3.48 -7.52 -14.64
C PHE A 165 2.97 -8.91 -14.24
N VAL A 166 1.91 -9.42 -14.86
CA VAL A 166 1.41 -10.77 -14.56
C VAL A 166 2.53 -11.80 -14.76
N GLY A 167 2.74 -12.65 -13.75
CA GLY A 167 3.77 -13.69 -13.77
C GLY A 167 5.22 -13.18 -13.72
N GLN A 168 5.45 -11.90 -13.40
CA GLN A 168 6.79 -11.36 -13.17
C GLN A 168 7.27 -11.61 -11.73
N PRO A 169 8.58 -11.43 -11.44
CA PRO A 169 9.07 -11.39 -10.06
C PRO A 169 8.41 -10.28 -9.23
N GLU A 170 8.39 -10.43 -7.90
CA GLU A 170 7.94 -9.37 -7.00
C GLU A 170 8.94 -8.22 -6.82
N ARG A 171 10.22 -8.46 -7.13
CA ARG A 171 11.34 -7.53 -6.95
C ARG A 171 12.21 -7.43 -8.18
N PHE A 172 12.75 -6.24 -8.40
CA PHE A 172 13.61 -5.93 -9.54
C PHE A 172 14.77 -5.03 -9.11
N THR A 173 15.95 -5.26 -9.66
CA THR A 173 16.93 -4.17 -9.80
C THR A 173 16.41 -3.15 -10.82
N THR A 174 16.97 -1.94 -10.83
CA THR A 174 16.58 -0.92 -11.81
C THR A 174 16.73 -1.43 -13.26
N ASP A 175 17.85 -2.08 -13.60
CA ASP A 175 18.05 -2.65 -14.93
C ASP A 175 17.02 -3.73 -15.28
N GLN A 176 16.66 -4.59 -14.32
CA GLN A 176 15.64 -5.62 -14.52
C GLN A 176 14.26 -4.99 -14.75
N LEU A 177 13.91 -3.96 -13.98
CA LEU A 177 12.64 -3.25 -14.12
C LEU A 177 12.53 -2.56 -15.48
N ILE A 178 13.58 -1.84 -15.89
CA ILE A 178 13.62 -1.13 -17.18
C ILE A 178 13.50 -2.13 -18.34
N LYS A 179 14.22 -3.26 -18.28
CA LYS A 179 14.09 -4.33 -19.28
C LYS A 179 12.70 -4.96 -19.30
N ALA A 180 12.10 -5.20 -18.13
CA ALA A 180 10.75 -5.76 -18.04
C ALA A 180 9.71 -4.84 -18.69
N ILE A 181 9.76 -3.54 -18.38
CA ILE A 181 8.89 -2.53 -18.97
C ILE A 181 9.13 -2.42 -20.47
N GLN A 182 10.38 -2.34 -20.92
CA GLN A 182 10.69 -2.24 -22.35
C GLN A 182 10.10 -3.42 -23.14
N ASN A 183 10.27 -4.64 -22.64
CA ASN A 183 9.88 -5.86 -23.37
C ASN A 183 8.39 -6.20 -23.27
N ARG A 184 7.72 -5.83 -22.18
CA ARG A 184 6.33 -6.27 -21.91
C ARG A 184 5.32 -5.16 -22.02
N VAL A 185 5.72 -3.95 -21.66
CA VAL A 185 4.86 -2.78 -21.75
C VAL A 185 5.08 -2.13 -23.11
N LEU A 186 6.26 -1.57 -23.36
CA LEU A 186 6.44 -0.64 -24.48
C LEU A 186 6.49 -1.30 -25.86
N GLN A 187 6.66 -2.62 -25.93
CA GLN A 187 6.53 -3.38 -27.18
C GLN A 187 5.08 -3.62 -27.61
N MET A 188 4.14 -3.71 -26.66
CA MET A 188 2.74 -4.08 -26.92
C MET A 188 1.76 -2.93 -26.64
N VAL A 189 2.15 -2.02 -25.76
CA VAL A 189 1.37 -0.88 -25.28
C VAL A 189 2.15 0.38 -25.61
N HIS A 190 1.45 1.38 -26.13
CA HIS A 190 1.99 2.73 -26.31
C HIS A 190 1.34 3.67 -25.30
N PRO A 191 1.73 3.60 -24.01
CA PRO A 191 1.06 4.33 -22.97
C PRO A 191 1.23 5.83 -23.17
N ARG A 192 0.20 6.60 -22.84
CA ARG A 192 0.29 8.05 -22.75
C ARG A 192 0.26 8.43 -21.29
N ILE A 193 1.25 9.21 -20.85
CA ILE A 193 1.35 9.68 -19.48
C ILE A 193 1.29 11.20 -19.50
N VAL A 194 0.31 11.77 -18.81
CA VAL A 194 0.17 13.23 -18.69
C VAL A 194 1.47 13.84 -18.16
N GLY A 195 1.94 14.89 -18.83
CA GLY A 195 3.21 15.56 -18.50
C GLY A 195 4.44 14.97 -19.21
N VAL A 196 4.32 13.83 -19.89
CA VAL A 196 5.42 13.25 -20.69
C VAL A 196 5.14 13.48 -22.19
N PRO A 197 6.03 14.19 -22.91
CA PRO A 197 5.84 14.44 -24.34
C PRO A 197 6.08 13.15 -25.15
N GLY A 198 5.12 12.81 -26.01
CA GLY A 198 5.24 11.65 -26.90
C GLY A 198 5.08 10.31 -26.19
N THR A 199 5.83 9.30 -26.65
CA THR A 199 5.83 7.97 -26.03
C THR A 199 6.82 7.96 -24.86
N PRO A 200 6.38 7.63 -23.63
CA PRO A 200 7.26 7.60 -22.48
C PRO A 200 8.30 6.49 -22.63
N SER A 201 9.52 6.79 -22.21
CA SER A 201 10.57 5.80 -22.04
C SER A 201 10.22 4.78 -20.95
N ALA A 202 10.93 3.66 -20.92
CA ALA A 202 10.76 2.66 -19.88
C ALA A 202 11.01 3.23 -18.47
N ARG A 203 11.91 4.21 -18.35
CA ARG A 203 12.20 4.90 -17.09
C ARG A 203 11.08 5.84 -16.67
N GLU A 204 10.51 6.61 -17.60
CA GLU A 204 9.36 7.47 -17.30
C GLU A 204 8.13 6.63 -16.92
N THR A 205 7.95 5.49 -17.58
CA THR A 205 6.90 4.52 -17.21
C THR A 205 7.15 3.94 -15.81
N ALA A 206 8.39 3.56 -15.49
CA ALA A 206 8.76 3.09 -14.15
C ALA A 206 8.51 4.16 -13.08
N HIS A 207 8.90 5.41 -13.36
CA HIS A 207 8.64 6.53 -12.47
C HIS A 207 7.14 6.71 -12.25
N PHE A 208 6.31 6.65 -13.29
CA PHE A 208 4.87 6.77 -13.15
C PHE A 208 4.28 5.65 -12.28
N LEU A 209 4.72 4.40 -12.47
CA LEU A 209 4.32 3.27 -11.63
C LEU A 209 4.75 3.44 -10.16
N TYR A 210 5.90 4.07 -9.90
CA TYR A 210 6.33 4.46 -8.56
C TYR A 210 5.50 5.62 -7.98
N GLN A 211 5.13 6.62 -8.80
CA GLN A 211 4.32 7.78 -8.40
C GLN A 211 2.90 7.40 -7.96
N ILE A 212 2.28 6.44 -8.63
CA ILE A 212 0.97 5.87 -8.22
C ILE A 212 1.13 4.85 -7.07
N GLY A 213 2.38 4.50 -6.75
CA GLY A 213 2.83 3.50 -5.79
C GLY A 213 2.29 2.10 -6.06
N PHE A 214 2.26 1.74 -7.34
CA PHE A 214 2.27 0.34 -7.74
C PHE A 214 3.62 -0.30 -7.39
N LEU A 215 4.70 0.45 -7.64
CA LEU A 215 6.06 0.16 -7.20
C LEU A 215 6.40 0.93 -5.91
N THR A 216 7.26 0.33 -5.10
CA THR A 216 7.87 0.95 -3.92
C THR A 216 9.39 0.78 -4.02
N ALA A 217 10.16 1.81 -3.66
CA ALA A 217 11.60 1.68 -3.56
C ALA A 217 11.94 0.92 -2.27
N ARG A 218 12.82 -0.07 -2.37
CA ARG A 218 13.20 -0.94 -1.26
C ARG A 218 14.72 -0.99 -1.11
N LYS A 219 15.21 -0.83 0.10
CA LYS A 219 16.62 -1.06 0.43
C LYS A 219 16.72 -2.10 1.54
N ASP A 220 17.47 -3.15 1.28
CA ASP A 220 17.76 -4.17 2.29
C ASP A 220 18.91 -3.67 3.19
N LEU A 221 18.71 -3.70 4.50
CA LEU A 221 19.65 -3.20 5.51
C LEU A 221 20.53 -4.32 6.11
N GLY A 222 20.33 -5.57 5.67
CA GLY A 222 20.95 -6.76 6.25
C GLY A 222 20.06 -7.41 7.31
N ASN A 223 20.38 -8.65 7.71
CA ASN A 223 19.58 -9.45 8.67
C ASN A 223 18.08 -9.53 8.34
N ASP A 224 17.76 -9.53 7.04
CA ASP A 224 16.41 -9.45 6.49
C ASP A 224 15.56 -8.24 6.94
N GLU A 225 16.20 -7.19 7.44
CA GLU A 225 15.59 -5.89 7.62
C GLU A 225 15.65 -5.12 6.32
N TYR A 226 14.62 -4.30 6.09
CA TYR A 226 14.50 -3.51 4.89
C TYR A 226 13.70 -2.24 5.19
N GLU A 227 14.02 -1.19 4.45
CA GLU A 227 13.25 0.04 4.42
C GLU A 227 12.54 0.18 3.07
N HIS A 228 11.40 0.87 3.12
CA HIS A 228 10.62 1.23 1.95
C HIS A 228 10.51 2.74 1.86
N LEU A 229 10.73 3.27 0.67
CA LEU A 229 10.45 4.66 0.34
C LEU A 229 9.32 4.72 -0.68
N SER A 230 8.34 5.55 -0.37
CA SER A 230 7.26 5.94 -1.25
C SER A 230 7.64 7.18 -2.07
N TYR A 231 6.91 7.39 -3.17
CA TYR A 231 7.11 8.58 -4.00
C TYR A 231 7.01 9.89 -3.23
N ALA A 232 6.11 9.97 -2.24
CA ALA A 232 5.96 11.19 -1.44
C ALA A 232 7.21 11.49 -0.58
N GLU A 233 7.93 10.46 -0.14
CA GLU A 233 9.16 10.59 0.67
C GLU A 233 10.37 10.92 -0.20
N ASN A 234 10.50 10.27 -1.36
CA ASN A 234 11.56 10.57 -2.31
C ASN A 234 11.06 10.55 -3.77
N PRO A 235 10.56 11.69 -4.27
CA PRO A 235 10.03 11.78 -5.62
C PRO A 235 11.13 11.94 -6.68
N ALA A 236 12.42 11.99 -6.29
CA ALA A 236 13.54 12.14 -7.22
C ALA A 236 13.97 10.81 -7.84
N LEU A 237 13.65 9.68 -7.21
CA LEU A 237 13.96 8.36 -7.73
C LEU A 237 13.27 8.13 -9.09
N LEU A 238 13.98 7.49 -10.00
CA LEU A 238 13.68 7.27 -11.42
C LEU A 238 13.57 8.54 -12.28
N ASN A 239 13.53 9.72 -11.67
CA ASN A 239 13.47 11.01 -12.37
C ASN A 239 14.85 11.65 -12.57
N ALA A 240 15.70 11.60 -11.53
CA ALA A 240 17.02 12.23 -11.54
C ALA A 240 17.93 11.64 -12.63
N ARG A 241 18.78 12.46 -13.25
CA ARG A 241 19.68 12.00 -14.33
C ARG A 241 20.95 11.31 -13.84
N THR A 242 21.43 11.64 -12.64
CA THR A 242 22.75 11.26 -12.14
C THR A 242 22.73 10.11 -11.13
N ASN A 243 21.59 9.89 -10.46
CA ASN A 243 21.41 8.77 -9.53
C ASN A 243 19.93 8.37 -9.46
N ILE A 244 19.54 7.43 -10.32
CA ILE A 244 18.13 7.08 -10.55
C ILE A 244 17.51 6.23 -9.44
N ASP A 245 18.30 5.51 -8.63
CA ASP A 245 17.76 4.60 -7.61
C ASP A 245 18.39 4.76 -6.23
N GLN A 246 19.53 5.45 -6.11
CA GLN A 246 20.24 5.64 -4.85
C GLN A 246 20.55 4.29 -4.14
N GLY A 247 20.75 3.23 -4.91
CA GLY A 247 20.98 1.87 -4.39
C GLY A 247 19.72 1.12 -3.95
N HIS A 248 18.52 1.63 -4.25
CA HIS A 248 17.27 0.94 -3.99
C HIS A 248 16.93 -0.06 -5.11
N SER A 249 16.26 -1.13 -4.74
CA SER A 249 15.52 -2.02 -5.64
C SER A 249 14.05 -1.61 -5.72
N TRP A 250 13.30 -2.24 -6.62
CA TRP A 250 11.89 -1.96 -6.88
C TRP A 250 11.03 -3.16 -6.52
N GLU A 251 10.06 -2.95 -5.64
CA GLU A 251 9.16 -3.99 -5.18
C GLU A 251 7.72 -3.68 -5.62
N ILE A 252 7.01 -4.68 -6.18
CA ILE A 252 5.56 -4.60 -6.38
C ILE A 252 4.88 -4.79 -5.04
N HIS A 253 4.02 -3.84 -4.67
CA HIS A 253 3.37 -3.84 -3.38
C HIS A 253 2.62 -5.17 -3.09
N PRO A 254 2.75 -5.77 -1.88
CA PRO A 254 2.18 -7.08 -1.52
C PRO A 254 0.71 -7.29 -1.91
N VAL A 255 -0.09 -6.22 -1.81
CA VAL A 255 -1.52 -6.24 -2.14
C VAL A 255 -1.84 -6.70 -3.57
N PHE A 256 -0.92 -6.49 -4.53
CA PHE A 256 -1.15 -6.84 -5.93
C PHE A 256 -0.64 -8.23 -6.31
N ARG A 257 0.21 -8.85 -5.48
CA ARG A 257 1.04 -10.01 -5.90
C ARG A 257 0.20 -11.23 -6.28
N GLN A 258 -0.79 -11.55 -5.46
CA GLN A 258 -1.71 -12.67 -5.68
C GLN A 258 -2.59 -12.42 -6.91
N ALA A 259 -3.12 -11.21 -7.06
CA ALA A 259 -3.95 -10.82 -8.21
C ALA A 259 -3.17 -10.90 -9.54
N LEU A 260 -1.89 -10.51 -9.53
CA LEU A 260 -1.00 -10.57 -10.68
C LEU A 260 -0.29 -11.92 -10.84
N LYS A 261 -0.53 -12.88 -9.94
CA LYS A 261 0.11 -14.21 -9.96
C LYS A 261 1.63 -14.11 -10.13
N LEU A 262 2.26 -13.22 -9.36
CA LEU A 262 3.71 -13.01 -9.43
C LEU A 262 4.47 -14.30 -9.07
N LYS A 263 5.71 -14.41 -9.54
CA LYS A 263 6.58 -15.54 -9.21
C LYS A 263 7.23 -15.33 -7.84
N ASN A 264 7.36 -16.43 -7.10
CA ASN A 264 8.16 -16.53 -5.87
C ASN A 264 7.70 -15.67 -4.67
N PHE A 265 6.39 -15.60 -4.37
CA PHE A 265 5.87 -15.00 -3.13
C PHE A 265 5.41 -16.06 -2.12
#